data_AF-A0A9W9TIV3-F1
#
_entry.id   AF-A0A9W9TIV3-F1
#
_cell.length_a   1.000
_cell.length_b   1.000
_cell.length_c   1.000
_cell.angle_alpha   90.00
_cell.angle_beta   90.00
_cell.angle_gamma   90.00
#
_symmetry.space_group_name_H-M   'P 1'
#
loop_
_entity.id
_entity.type
_entity.pdbx_description
1 polymer ?
#
loop_
_entity_poly.entity_id
_entity_poly.type
_entity_poly.pdbx_seq_one_letter_code
_entity_poly.pdbx_strand_id
1 'polypeptide(L)'
;MPRKPTPAAKQRVRTGCLTCRKRRRKCDEQKPRCANCEVKGFSCKYGSDLAFVPPRSGDAPGGRQVYSTISFVDDSPVAHAVAKSKSRSQVPARHSTESQEISLTAQGIFNSTDETPYLNQSGNRTTVGLNEILGHNDSIYDTQEHSTLRTTLGLPGSHFGDNPLSLEYLRLTRDYSLLSRKPISVISNYETDLLRHFRYSVGPWIDVGDPFCAFGVQALLLSRSNRPLQAAILALSASQRQLLSQQSQMEDVDGSVRFRKEAEESLASETEMLRRTGQALLLLQTILPSGVQQWRNVIENHFDAGGLVVPDIMMNGMGEELFWLYFRLDLASSLMTSKSPLIPFRSFLHRDGSAIRTPENPPQTPSVHRVYNHALCLLGHSLALIYGDPDVISPQAAGSPELAGFPSLRQSHFLSQWTFLWSDCQKWYNERPMDTQQIVDVRGGEADQLDPDHDTGFPILIFTTPMALVANTVYHITSLLLLTHKPRLLKSLPGPRCFTSHIWHAQSIAGIAASNDSPEQFDPILVVSLLLVARDMTHESQQTVLLEILGKITSTIGINLEREKEALQSLWSTARYDDESEDQDM
;
A
#
# COMPACT_ATOMS: atom_id res chain seq x y z
N MET A 1 -34.75 66.22 15.36
CA MET A 1 -35.06 64.86 15.83
C MET A 1 -34.33 63.86 14.95
N PRO A 2 -33.33 63.11 15.48
CA PRO A 2 -32.59 62.16 14.67
C PRO A 2 -33.45 60.94 14.36
N ARG A 3 -33.43 60.49 13.10
CA ARG A 3 -34.09 59.27 12.65
C ARG A 3 -33.36 58.07 13.27
N LYS A 4 -34.13 57.14 13.87
CA LYS A 4 -33.61 55.87 14.41
C LYS A 4 -32.83 55.11 13.33
N PRO A 5 -31.68 54.51 13.65
CA PRO A 5 -30.94 53.69 12.70
C PRO A 5 -31.75 52.44 12.34
N THR A 6 -31.92 52.22 11.04
CA THR A 6 -32.47 50.99 10.47
C THR A 6 -31.50 49.84 10.78
N PRO A 7 -31.93 48.70 11.35
CA PRO A 7 -31.01 47.62 11.66
C PRO A 7 -30.45 47.03 10.37
N ALA A 8 -29.13 46.79 10.38
CA ALA A 8 -28.40 46.20 9.26
C ALA A 8 -29.10 44.94 8.75
N ALA A 9 -29.37 44.91 7.45
CA ALA A 9 -30.02 43.78 6.80
C ALA A 9 -29.09 42.56 6.84
N LYS A 10 -29.20 41.73 7.88
CA LYS A 10 -28.50 40.44 7.93
C LYS A 10 -28.85 39.61 6.69
N GLN A 11 -27.79 39.19 6.00
CA GLN A 11 -27.81 38.34 4.81
C GLN A 11 -28.44 36.98 5.13
N ARG A 12 -28.99 36.31 4.10
CA ARG A 12 -29.58 34.99 4.25
C ARG A 12 -28.46 33.97 4.46
N VAL A 13 -28.37 33.42 5.66
CA VAL A 13 -27.40 32.39 6.04
C VAL A 13 -27.88 30.99 5.68
N ARG A 14 -26.95 30.12 5.29
CA ARG A 14 -27.18 28.72 4.86
C ARG A 14 -27.26 27.74 6.05
N THR A 15 -27.47 28.24 7.27
CA THR A 15 -27.48 27.45 8.51
C THR A 15 -28.82 27.48 9.27
N GLY A 16 -29.83 28.21 8.75
CA GLY A 16 -31.15 28.33 9.37
C GLY A 16 -31.94 27.03 9.50
N CYS A 17 -32.82 26.92 10.50
CA CYS A 17 -33.61 25.72 10.76
C CYS A 17 -34.51 25.34 9.56
N LEU A 18 -34.74 24.04 9.38
CA LEU A 18 -35.54 23.48 8.29
C LEU A 18 -36.96 24.06 8.25
N THR A 19 -37.55 24.32 9.42
CA THR A 19 -38.90 24.85 9.55
C THR A 19 -39.00 26.29 9.01
N CYS A 20 -38.05 27.15 9.35
CA CYS A 20 -38.00 28.51 8.82
C CYS A 20 -37.65 28.53 7.33
N ARG A 21 -36.77 27.64 6.89
CA ARG A 21 -36.43 27.43 5.46
C ARG A 21 -37.64 27.02 4.64
N LYS A 22 -38.37 25.99 5.06
CA LYS A 22 -39.60 25.50 4.40
C LYS A 22 -40.67 26.59 4.31
N ARG A 23 -40.77 27.42 5.35
CA ARG A 23 -41.69 28.57 5.41
C ARG A 23 -41.17 29.84 4.73
N ARG A 24 -39.96 29.79 4.15
CA ARG A 24 -39.27 30.92 3.50
C ARG A 24 -39.21 32.18 4.38
N ARG A 25 -38.97 31.99 5.68
CA ARG A 25 -38.77 33.07 6.67
C ARG A 25 -37.32 33.09 7.15
N LYS A 26 -36.83 34.29 7.53
CA LYS A 26 -35.50 34.42 8.13
C LYS A 26 -35.47 33.70 9.48
N CYS A 27 -34.45 32.87 9.68
CA CYS A 27 -34.15 32.18 10.92
C CYS A 27 -33.06 32.96 11.65
N ASP A 28 -33.19 33.08 12.96
CA ASP A 28 -32.25 33.69 13.88
C ASP A 28 -31.20 32.71 14.43
N GLU A 29 -31.28 31.43 14.03
CA GLU A 29 -30.29 30.37 14.29
C GLU A 29 -30.04 30.03 15.77
N GLN A 30 -30.85 30.58 16.68
CA GLN A 30 -30.82 30.21 18.09
C GLN A 30 -31.18 28.73 18.28
N LYS A 31 -30.39 28.04 19.12
CA LYS A 31 -30.59 26.65 19.54
C LYS A 31 -30.99 26.64 21.02
N PRO A 32 -31.86 25.72 21.47
CA PRO A 32 -32.41 24.57 20.74
C PRO A 32 -33.58 24.90 19.80
N ARG A 33 -34.25 26.06 19.96
CA ARG A 33 -35.32 26.53 19.08
C ARG A 33 -35.08 27.99 18.68
N CYS A 34 -35.40 28.32 17.43
CA CYS A 34 -35.32 29.70 16.95
C CYS A 34 -36.56 30.50 17.41
N ALA A 35 -36.39 31.80 17.69
CA ALA A 35 -37.45 32.64 18.26
C ALA A 35 -38.74 32.64 17.40
N ASN A 36 -38.58 32.54 16.08
CA ASN A 36 -39.70 32.55 15.15
C ASN A 36 -40.53 31.24 15.18
N CYS A 37 -39.88 30.11 15.50
CA CYS A 37 -40.57 28.83 15.70
C CYS A 37 -41.15 28.74 17.11
N GLU A 38 -40.51 29.36 18.11
CA GLU A 38 -40.99 29.40 19.48
C GLU A 38 -42.28 30.21 19.62
N VAL A 39 -42.28 31.47 19.18
CA VAL A 39 -43.43 32.39 19.26
C VAL A 39 -44.66 31.85 18.53
N LYS A 40 -44.44 31.06 17.47
CA LYS A 40 -45.50 30.49 16.64
C LYS A 40 -45.82 29.03 16.96
N GLY A 41 -45.18 28.44 17.98
CA GLY A 41 -45.45 27.08 18.42
C GLY A 41 -45.04 25.98 17.42
N PHE A 42 -44.16 26.26 16.47
CA PHE A 42 -43.73 25.26 15.49
C PHE A 42 -42.56 24.41 15.99
N SER A 43 -42.49 23.14 15.57
CA SER A 43 -41.33 22.28 15.78
C SER A 43 -40.11 22.89 15.05
N CYS A 44 -39.06 23.22 15.80
CA CYS A 44 -37.83 23.79 15.26
C CYS A 44 -36.81 22.67 15.09
N LYS A 45 -36.43 22.35 13.86
CA LYS A 45 -35.46 21.28 13.55
C LYS A 45 -34.27 21.83 12.77
N TYR A 46 -33.08 21.53 13.24
CA TYR A 46 -31.81 21.77 12.56
C TYR A 46 -31.28 20.41 12.08
N GLY A 47 -30.85 20.31 10.82
CA GLY A 47 -30.41 19.05 10.20
C GLY A 47 -30.54 19.07 8.68
N SER A 48 -29.93 18.10 8.01
CA SER A 48 -29.94 17.91 6.56
C SER A 48 -31.13 17.05 6.14
N ASP A 49 -32.09 17.60 5.40
CA ASP A 49 -33.06 16.77 4.66
C ASP A 49 -32.32 16.16 3.45
N LEU A 50 -31.82 14.92 3.58
CA LEU A 50 -31.37 14.13 2.43
C LEU A 50 -32.62 13.73 1.63
N ALA A 51 -32.86 14.43 0.53
CA ALA A 51 -33.90 14.09 -0.43
C ALA A 51 -33.28 13.29 -1.58
N PHE A 52 -33.46 11.96 -1.55
CA PHE A 52 -33.25 11.13 -2.72
C PHE A 52 -34.30 11.47 -3.78
N VAL A 53 -33.87 11.89 -4.97
CA VAL A 53 -34.76 12.10 -6.11
C VAL A 53 -35.13 10.72 -6.67
N PRO A 54 -36.41 10.31 -6.62
CA PRO A 54 -36.84 9.08 -7.27
C PRO A 54 -36.98 9.29 -8.78
N PRO A 55 -36.72 8.28 -9.62
CA PRO A 55 -37.15 8.30 -11.01
C PRO A 55 -38.68 8.18 -11.07
N ARG A 56 -39.32 8.98 -11.92
CA ARG A 56 -40.76 8.90 -12.27
C ARG A 56 -41.09 7.44 -12.64
N SER A 57 -42.08 6.72 -12.12
CA SER A 57 -43.53 7.01 -12.03
C SER A 57 -44.23 5.92 -11.18
N GLY A 58 -45.33 6.26 -10.51
CA GLY A 58 -46.48 5.36 -10.28
C GLY A 58 -46.54 4.53 -8.99
N ASP A 59 -47.33 5.03 -8.04
CA ASP A 59 -48.06 4.37 -6.95
C ASP A 59 -47.33 3.54 -5.86
N ALA A 60 -47.36 4.10 -4.64
CA ALA A 60 -47.17 3.42 -3.34
C ALA A 60 -48.52 2.80 -2.87
N PRO A 61 -48.59 1.88 -1.88
CA PRO A 61 -48.08 2.04 -0.50
C PRO A 61 -47.28 0.80 -0.03
N GLY A 62 -46.39 0.80 0.96
CA GLY A 62 -46.37 1.43 2.27
C GLY A 62 -45.95 0.34 3.27
N GLY A 63 -44.77 0.47 3.89
CA GLY A 63 -44.26 -0.49 4.87
C GLY A 63 -42.87 -0.10 5.37
N ARG A 64 -42.78 0.28 6.64
CA ARG A 64 -41.55 0.72 7.32
C ARG A 64 -40.75 -0.51 7.74
N GLN A 65 -39.66 -0.84 7.03
CA GLN A 65 -38.68 -1.82 7.51
C GLN A 65 -37.50 -1.11 8.17
N VAL A 66 -37.21 -1.53 9.39
CA VAL A 66 -35.96 -1.27 10.10
C VAL A 66 -34.96 -2.30 9.57
N TYR A 67 -33.89 -1.86 8.92
CA TYR A 67 -32.84 -2.75 8.44
C TYR A 67 -31.76 -2.89 9.53
N SER A 68 -31.64 -4.09 10.12
CA SER A 68 -30.59 -4.45 11.08
C SER A 68 -29.54 -5.39 10.48
N THR A 69 -29.46 -5.49 9.15
CA THR A 69 -28.55 -6.42 8.47
C THR A 69 -28.10 -5.83 7.14
N ILE A 70 -26.78 -5.65 6.99
CA ILE A 70 -26.16 -5.26 5.73
C ILE A 70 -26.13 -6.51 4.84
N SER A 71 -26.84 -6.47 3.72
CA SER A 71 -26.72 -7.46 2.65
C SER A 71 -26.04 -6.81 1.46
N PHE A 72 -24.90 -7.36 1.04
CA PHE A 72 -24.22 -6.93 -0.18
C PHE A 72 -25.09 -7.29 -1.39
N VAL A 73 -25.44 -6.28 -2.18
CA VAL A 73 -26.10 -6.48 -3.47
C VAL A 73 -25.00 -6.59 -4.52
N ASP A 74 -25.00 -7.70 -5.26
CA ASP A 74 -24.14 -7.92 -6.41
C ASP A 74 -24.79 -7.33 -7.66
N ASP A 75 -24.20 -6.27 -8.21
CA ASP A 75 -24.60 -5.64 -9.49
C ASP A 75 -23.74 -6.15 -10.67
N SER A 76 -23.24 -7.39 -10.61
CA SER A 76 -22.55 -8.02 -11.74
C SER A 76 -23.50 -8.23 -12.94
N PRO A 77 -23.10 -7.87 -14.19
CA PRO A 77 -23.90 -8.06 -15.40
C PRO A 77 -24.31 -9.51 -15.70
N VAL A 78 -23.69 -10.49 -15.02
CA VAL A 78 -23.88 -11.93 -15.25
C VAL A 78 -25.16 -12.46 -14.59
N ALA A 79 -25.60 -11.88 -13.46
CA ALA A 79 -26.84 -12.31 -12.77
C ALA A 79 -28.11 -11.96 -13.59
N HIS A 80 -28.06 -10.91 -14.41
CA HIS A 80 -29.18 -10.49 -15.27
C HIS A 80 -29.31 -11.27 -16.59
N ALA A 81 -28.32 -12.08 -16.97
CA ALA A 81 -28.38 -12.91 -18.17
C ALA A 81 -29.13 -14.24 -17.94
N VAL A 82 -29.13 -14.76 -16.71
CA VAL A 82 -29.73 -16.07 -16.38
C VAL A 82 -31.24 -15.97 -16.12
N ALA A 83 -31.75 -14.79 -15.75
CA ALA A 83 -33.18 -14.59 -15.46
C ALA A 83 -34.08 -14.37 -16.70
N LYS A 84 -33.51 -14.19 -17.90
CA LYS A 84 -34.28 -13.84 -19.13
C LYS A 84 -34.71 -15.03 -20.00
N SER A 85 -34.42 -16.28 -19.64
CA SER A 85 -34.70 -17.45 -20.51
C SER A 85 -35.87 -18.34 -20.08
N LYS A 86 -36.66 -17.97 -19.05
CA LYS A 86 -37.87 -18.73 -18.69
C LYS A 86 -39.05 -17.81 -18.35
N SER A 87 -39.87 -17.48 -19.34
CA SER A 87 -41.34 -17.49 -19.21
C SER A 87 -42.05 -16.96 -20.46
N ARG A 88 -42.55 -17.88 -21.28
CA ARG A 88 -43.81 -17.68 -22.01
C ARG A 88 -44.51 -19.02 -22.15
N SER A 89 -45.47 -19.29 -21.26
CA SER A 89 -46.81 -19.78 -21.58
C SER A 89 -47.64 -19.96 -20.30
N GLN A 90 -48.78 -19.25 -20.25
CA GLN A 90 -49.95 -19.46 -19.39
C GLN A 90 -50.59 -20.84 -19.74
N VAL A 91 -51.40 -21.56 -18.97
CA VAL A 91 -52.65 -21.25 -18.21
C VAL A 91 -52.94 -22.48 -17.24
N PRO A 92 -54.13 -22.68 -16.61
CA PRO A 92 -54.45 -22.46 -15.20
C PRO A 92 -54.66 -23.72 -14.32
N ALA A 93 -54.89 -23.45 -13.02
CA ALA A 93 -55.11 -24.35 -11.89
C ALA A 93 -56.15 -25.49 -12.04
N ARG A 94 -55.90 -26.60 -11.31
CA ARG A 94 -56.91 -27.42 -10.58
C ARG A 94 -56.27 -28.42 -9.60
N HIS A 95 -56.69 -28.31 -8.33
CA HIS A 95 -57.13 -29.35 -7.39
C HIS A 95 -56.28 -30.60 -7.01
N SER A 96 -55.89 -30.60 -5.72
CA SER A 96 -55.96 -31.66 -4.67
C SER A 96 -55.07 -32.91 -4.64
N THR A 97 -54.83 -33.34 -3.38
CA THR A 97 -54.37 -34.64 -2.81
C THR A 97 -52.85 -34.92 -2.85
N GLU A 98 -52.18 -34.82 -1.69
CA GLU A 98 -51.73 -35.93 -0.79
C GLU A 98 -50.45 -36.60 -1.36
N SER A 99 -49.30 -36.69 -0.68
CA SER A 99 -49.05 -37.09 0.71
C SER A 99 -47.55 -37.02 1.05
N GLN A 100 -47.26 -36.86 2.35
CA GLN A 100 -46.12 -37.41 3.13
C GLN A 100 -44.69 -36.85 2.91
N GLU A 101 -43.85 -36.58 3.91
CA GLU A 101 -43.93 -36.66 5.37
C GLU A 101 -42.71 -35.93 5.99
N ILE A 102 -42.96 -35.18 7.07
CA ILE A 102 -42.23 -35.16 8.38
C ILE A 102 -40.73 -34.76 8.38
N SER A 103 -40.35 -33.58 8.93
CA SER A 103 -40.27 -33.17 10.37
C SER A 103 -38.94 -33.61 11.05
N LEU A 104 -38.32 -32.97 12.06
CA LEU A 104 -38.64 -31.96 13.09
C LEU A 104 -37.28 -31.59 13.75
N THR A 105 -36.93 -30.30 13.91
CA THR A 105 -36.83 -29.49 15.15
C THR A 105 -35.90 -29.90 16.31
N ALA A 106 -35.22 -28.89 16.86
CA ALA A 106 -35.23 -28.48 18.29
C ALA A 106 -34.59 -27.05 18.35
N GLN A 107 -35.25 -25.92 18.68
CA GLN A 107 -35.82 -25.44 19.95
C GLN A 107 -34.94 -25.77 21.17
N GLY A 108 -34.55 -24.89 22.10
CA GLY A 108 -34.86 -23.50 22.45
C GLY A 108 -34.28 -23.26 23.87
N ILE A 109 -33.77 -22.06 24.20
CA ILE A 109 -34.38 -21.09 25.15
C ILE A 109 -33.69 -20.98 26.55
N PHE A 110 -33.05 -19.80 26.74
CA PHE A 110 -32.96 -18.86 27.89
C PHE A 110 -32.25 -19.13 29.25
N ASN A 111 -31.41 -18.12 29.58
CA ASN A 111 -31.12 -17.38 30.83
C ASN A 111 -30.65 -18.06 32.13
N SER A 112 -29.54 -17.54 32.70
CA SER A 112 -29.55 -16.69 33.92
C SER A 112 -28.16 -16.16 34.31
N THR A 113 -28.19 -15.04 35.04
CA THR A 113 -27.15 -14.23 35.68
C THR A 113 -26.48 -14.90 36.89
N ASP A 114 -25.18 -14.65 37.15
CA ASP A 114 -24.66 -14.09 38.42
C ASP A 114 -23.11 -14.02 38.50
N GLU A 115 -22.68 -12.90 39.09
CA GLU A 115 -21.51 -12.55 39.92
C GLU A 115 -20.14 -13.31 39.87
N THR A 116 -19.07 -12.50 39.88
CA THR A 116 -17.63 -12.80 40.03
C THR A 116 -17.27 -13.13 41.51
N PRO A 117 -16.18 -13.88 41.87
CA PRO A 117 -14.82 -13.30 41.99
C PRO A 117 -13.59 -14.28 41.89
N TYR A 118 -12.39 -13.68 41.89
CA TYR A 118 -11.00 -14.20 41.89
C TYR A 118 -10.64 -15.48 42.69
N LEU A 119 -9.72 -16.32 42.18
CA LEU A 119 -8.54 -16.83 42.92
C LEU A 119 -7.51 -17.58 42.05
N ASN A 120 -6.23 -17.27 42.29
CA ASN A 120 -5.03 -17.94 41.80
C ASN A 120 -4.96 -19.42 42.20
N GLN A 121 -4.49 -20.29 41.31
CA GLN A 121 -3.64 -21.42 41.70
C GLN A 121 -2.70 -21.88 40.58
N SER A 122 -1.43 -21.96 40.96
CA SER A 122 -0.28 -22.49 40.24
C SER A 122 -0.41 -23.99 39.93
N GLY A 123 0.00 -24.41 38.73
CA GLY A 123 0.18 -25.82 38.39
C GLY A 123 0.97 -26.04 37.09
N ASN A 124 2.27 -26.27 37.23
CA ASN A 124 3.19 -26.98 36.32
C ASN A 124 2.91 -26.94 34.79
N ARG A 125 3.55 -25.99 34.08
CA ARG A 125 3.81 -26.15 32.64
C ARG A 125 5.01 -27.08 32.45
N THR A 126 4.76 -28.34 32.13
CA THR A 126 5.73 -29.20 31.45
C THR A 126 6.01 -28.61 30.08
N THR A 127 7.20 -28.03 29.91
CA THR A 127 7.77 -27.70 28.60
C THR A 127 8.13 -29.00 27.89
N VAL A 128 7.28 -29.45 26.97
CA VAL A 128 7.65 -30.52 26.04
C VAL A 128 8.63 -29.93 25.03
N GLY A 129 9.88 -30.39 25.10
CA GLY A 129 10.95 -29.95 24.23
C GLY A 129 10.72 -30.41 22.79
N LEU A 130 10.91 -29.50 21.85
CA LEU A 130 10.77 -29.69 20.40
C LEU A 130 11.72 -30.76 19.80
N ASN A 131 12.62 -31.34 20.60
CA ASN A 131 13.59 -32.35 20.18
C ASN A 131 13.03 -33.78 20.21
N GLU A 132 11.88 -34.05 20.85
CA GLU A 132 11.33 -35.41 20.95
C GLU A 132 10.42 -35.82 19.78
N ILE A 133 10.05 -34.89 18.88
CA ILE A 133 9.15 -35.16 17.75
C ILE A 133 9.90 -35.52 16.45
N LEU A 134 11.23 -35.38 16.40
CA LEU A 134 12.02 -35.55 15.17
C LEU A 134 13.03 -36.71 15.20
N GLY A 135 12.92 -37.63 16.15
CA GLY A 135 13.83 -38.76 16.29
C GLY A 135 13.16 -40.11 16.07
N HIS A 136 12.79 -40.46 14.84
CA HIS A 136 12.66 -41.88 14.44
C HIS A 136 13.47 -42.13 13.17
N ASN A 137 14.67 -42.66 13.37
CA ASN A 137 15.42 -43.41 12.38
C ASN A 137 14.69 -44.74 12.17
N ASP A 138 14.40 -45.09 10.93
CA ASP A 138 14.44 -46.49 10.51
C ASP A 138 15.12 -46.58 9.14
N SER A 139 16.24 -47.31 9.13
CA SER A 139 16.97 -47.71 7.93
C SER A 139 16.45 -49.08 7.51
N ILE A 140 16.17 -49.31 6.23
CA ILE A 140 16.22 -50.65 5.60
C ILE A 140 16.42 -50.50 4.08
N TYR A 141 17.56 -51.06 3.64
CA TYR A 141 18.04 -51.60 2.37
C TYR A 141 17.56 -51.18 0.96
N ASP A 142 18.60 -51.06 0.13
CA ASP A 142 18.75 -50.95 -1.31
C ASP A 142 18.00 -52.03 -2.13
N THR A 143 17.36 -51.63 -3.24
CA THR A 143 17.20 -52.44 -4.47
C THR A 143 16.74 -51.57 -5.64
N GLN A 144 17.54 -51.61 -6.71
CA GLN A 144 17.17 -51.18 -8.06
C GLN A 144 15.94 -51.97 -8.56
N GLU A 145 14.95 -51.30 -9.14
CA GLU A 145 14.42 -51.61 -10.47
C GLU A 145 13.35 -50.61 -10.94
N HIS A 146 13.41 -50.31 -12.24
CA HIS A 146 12.41 -49.54 -12.98
C HIS A 146 11.08 -50.32 -13.07
N SER A 147 9.96 -49.73 -12.67
CA SER A 147 8.76 -49.66 -13.52
C SER A 147 7.65 -48.80 -12.92
N THR A 148 6.97 -48.10 -13.82
CA THR A 148 5.73 -47.37 -13.67
C THR A 148 4.62 -48.17 -12.99
N LEU A 149 4.09 -47.71 -11.85
CA LEU A 149 2.70 -47.97 -11.46
C LEU A 149 2.18 -46.86 -10.53
N ARG A 150 1.21 -46.11 -11.04
CA ARG A 150 0.29 -45.26 -10.27
C ARG A 150 -0.43 -46.12 -9.23
N THR A 151 -0.35 -45.79 -7.95
CA THR A 151 -1.36 -46.19 -6.97
C THR A 151 -1.67 -45.04 -6.02
N THR A 152 -2.87 -44.52 -6.20
CA THR A 152 -3.63 -43.62 -5.36
C THR A 152 -3.91 -44.26 -3.99
N LEU A 153 -3.53 -43.59 -2.90
CA LEU A 153 -4.12 -43.80 -1.57
C LEU A 153 -5.12 -42.68 -1.32
N GLY A 154 -6.41 -43.04 -1.37
CA GLY A 154 -7.52 -42.13 -1.13
C GLY A 154 -7.78 -41.93 0.36
N LEU A 155 -7.98 -40.67 0.75
CA LEU A 155 -8.89 -40.30 1.83
C LEU A 155 -10.13 -39.60 1.23
N PRO A 156 -11.32 -39.71 1.85
CA PRO A 156 -12.57 -39.38 1.20
C PRO A 156 -12.91 -37.89 1.30
N GLY A 157 -13.22 -37.29 0.16
CA GLY A 157 -14.30 -36.31 -0.01
C GLY A 157 -14.22 -35.02 0.79
N SER A 158 -13.43 -34.05 0.32
CA SER A 158 -13.86 -32.64 0.33
C SER A 158 -13.43 -31.99 -0.98
N HIS A 159 -14.40 -31.43 -1.70
CA HIS A 159 -14.18 -30.70 -2.94
C HIS A 159 -13.49 -29.35 -2.62
N PHE A 160 -12.18 -29.36 -2.45
CA PHE A 160 -11.37 -28.17 -2.65
C PHE A 160 -10.81 -28.24 -4.07
N GLY A 161 -11.32 -27.38 -4.94
CA GLY A 161 -10.86 -27.26 -6.32
C GLY A 161 -9.36 -26.98 -6.38
N ASP A 162 -8.75 -27.48 -7.44
CA ASP A 162 -7.34 -27.24 -7.80
C ASP A 162 -7.02 -25.74 -7.73
N ASN A 163 -6.40 -25.32 -6.62
CA ASN A 163 -6.05 -23.93 -6.40
C ASN A 163 -4.68 -23.66 -7.06
N PRO A 164 -4.58 -22.84 -8.11
CA PRO A 164 -3.32 -22.60 -8.83
C PRO A 164 -2.18 -22.06 -7.92
N LEU A 165 -2.54 -21.46 -6.78
CA LEU A 165 -1.59 -20.95 -5.78
C LEU A 165 -0.74 -22.04 -5.11
N SER A 166 -1.24 -23.27 -4.95
CA SER A 166 -0.46 -24.37 -4.35
C SER A 166 0.61 -24.91 -5.30
N LEU A 167 0.33 -24.88 -6.61
CA LEU A 167 1.23 -25.36 -7.64
C LEU A 167 2.35 -24.34 -7.95
N GLU A 168 2.08 -23.04 -7.77
CA GLU A 168 3.06 -21.96 -7.96
C GLU A 168 4.03 -21.86 -6.78
N TYR A 169 3.54 -22.03 -5.54
CA TYR A 169 4.37 -22.19 -4.34
C TYR A 169 5.34 -23.39 -4.47
N LEU A 170 4.88 -24.50 -5.05
CA LEU A 170 5.71 -25.68 -5.33
C LEU A 170 6.69 -25.48 -6.51
N ARG A 171 6.41 -24.56 -7.43
CA ARG A 171 7.31 -24.22 -8.55
C ARG A 171 8.51 -23.37 -8.11
N LEU A 172 8.33 -22.47 -7.14
CA LEU A 172 9.42 -21.65 -6.57
C LEU A 172 10.38 -22.47 -5.69
N THR A 173 9.91 -23.58 -5.11
CA THR A 173 10.75 -24.54 -4.38
C THR A 173 11.51 -25.53 -5.29
N ARG A 174 11.58 -25.31 -6.61
CA ARG A 174 12.19 -26.26 -7.57
C ARG A 174 13.67 -26.57 -7.31
N ASP A 175 14.39 -25.74 -6.57
CA ASP A 175 15.76 -26.02 -6.13
C ASP A 175 15.80 -26.92 -4.88
N TYR A 176 15.18 -28.09 -4.97
CA TYR A 176 15.23 -29.14 -3.94
C TYR A 176 16.67 -29.53 -3.56
N SER A 177 17.64 -29.28 -4.44
CA SER A 177 19.07 -29.51 -4.20
C SER A 177 19.67 -28.63 -3.09
N LEU A 178 19.22 -27.37 -2.94
CA LEU A 178 19.72 -26.46 -1.89
C LEU A 178 19.08 -26.73 -0.52
N LEU A 179 17.82 -27.21 -0.53
CA LEU A 179 17.09 -27.61 0.67
C LEU A 179 17.52 -28.99 1.21
N SER A 180 18.24 -29.78 0.41
CA SER A 180 18.76 -31.11 0.80
C SER A 180 19.99 -31.06 1.72
N ARG A 181 20.55 -29.87 1.99
CA ARG A 181 21.65 -29.69 2.97
C ARG A 181 21.12 -29.88 4.39
N LYS A 182 21.92 -30.51 5.27
CA LYS A 182 21.56 -30.68 6.69
C LYS A 182 21.23 -29.32 7.31
N PRO A 183 20.12 -29.20 8.06
CA PRO A 183 19.75 -27.94 8.68
C PRO A 183 20.83 -27.51 9.69
N ILE A 184 21.13 -26.22 9.68
CA ILE A 184 21.96 -25.57 10.68
C ILE A 184 21.15 -25.59 11.97
N SER A 185 21.75 -26.13 13.05
CA SER A 185 21.16 -25.99 14.38
C SER A 185 21.15 -24.50 14.73
N VAL A 186 19.98 -23.90 14.98
CA VAL A 186 19.92 -22.55 15.55
C VAL A 186 20.65 -22.59 16.89
N ILE A 187 21.69 -21.78 17.03
CA ILE A 187 22.74 -22.03 18.03
C ILE A 187 22.34 -21.45 19.38
N SER A 188 21.54 -20.37 19.40
CA SER A 188 21.18 -19.66 20.62
C SER A 188 19.75 -19.10 20.64
N ASN A 189 19.24 -18.81 21.84
CA ASN A 189 17.99 -18.08 22.03
C ASN A 189 18.03 -16.69 21.36
N TYR A 190 19.20 -16.05 21.37
CA TYR A 190 19.42 -14.77 20.71
C TYR A 190 19.21 -14.82 19.19
N GLU A 191 19.84 -15.79 18.50
CA GLU A 191 19.62 -15.98 17.06
C GLU A 191 18.15 -16.31 16.74
N THR A 192 17.50 -17.08 17.61
CA THR A 192 16.06 -17.41 17.46
C THR A 192 15.19 -16.16 17.54
N ASP A 193 15.48 -15.25 18.48
CA ASP A 193 14.76 -13.99 18.64
C ASP A 193 14.98 -13.05 17.44
N LEU A 194 16.20 -13.02 16.89
CA LEU A 194 16.49 -12.27 15.66
C LEU A 194 15.76 -12.83 14.44
N LEU A 195 15.74 -14.16 14.26
CA LEU A 195 14.99 -14.79 13.17
C LEU A 195 13.48 -14.52 13.27
N ARG A 196 12.95 -14.50 14.51
CA ARG A 196 11.55 -14.11 14.76
C ARG A 196 11.31 -12.66 14.36
N HIS A 197 12.19 -11.75 14.77
CA HIS A 197 12.10 -10.34 14.39
C HIS A 197 12.16 -10.15 12.87
N PHE A 198 13.05 -10.87 12.18
CA PHE A 198 13.11 -10.86 10.73
C PHE A 198 11.76 -11.24 10.10
N ARG A 199 11.17 -12.37 10.51
CA ARG A 199 9.93 -12.88 9.89
C ARG A 199 8.75 -11.93 10.05
N TYR A 200 8.60 -11.32 11.23
CA TYR A 200 7.38 -10.62 11.61
C TYR A 200 7.50 -9.10 11.61
N SER A 201 8.72 -8.54 11.51
CA SER A 201 8.95 -7.10 11.46
C SER A 201 9.66 -6.65 10.18
N VAL A 202 10.74 -7.33 9.78
CA VAL A 202 11.50 -6.97 8.57
C VAL A 202 10.79 -7.45 7.30
N GLY A 203 10.44 -8.74 7.25
CA GLY A 203 9.87 -9.44 6.10
C GLY A 203 8.66 -8.71 5.48
N PRO A 204 7.60 -8.41 6.26
CA PRO A 204 6.42 -7.74 5.73
C PRO A 204 6.71 -6.39 5.06
N TRP A 205 7.73 -5.65 5.51
CA TRP A 205 8.13 -4.36 4.94
C TRP A 205 8.95 -4.51 3.65
N ILE A 206 9.90 -5.46 3.61
CA ILE A 206 10.72 -5.67 2.41
C ILE A 206 9.96 -6.36 1.28
N ASP A 207 9.00 -7.22 1.63
CA ASP A 207 8.14 -7.97 0.69
C ASP A 207 6.94 -7.15 0.19
N VAL A 208 6.88 -5.83 0.46
CA VAL A 208 5.81 -4.98 -0.10
C VAL A 208 5.87 -5.01 -1.63
N GLY A 209 4.81 -5.51 -2.25
CA GLY A 209 4.76 -5.73 -3.69
C GLY A 209 4.94 -7.18 -4.11
N ASP A 210 5.31 -8.07 -3.20
CA ASP A 210 5.58 -9.48 -3.49
C ASP A 210 4.50 -10.40 -2.89
N PRO A 211 3.64 -11.03 -3.73
CA PRO A 211 2.60 -11.93 -3.25
C PRO A 211 3.14 -13.23 -2.61
N PHE A 212 4.41 -13.58 -2.83
CA PHE A 212 5.02 -14.82 -2.34
C PHE A 212 5.91 -14.62 -1.12
N CYS A 213 6.18 -13.38 -0.72
CA CYS A 213 7.03 -13.03 0.42
C CYS A 213 8.42 -13.69 0.33
N ALA A 214 9.12 -13.49 -0.78
CA ALA A 214 10.38 -14.13 -1.10
C ALA A 214 11.43 -13.89 -0.01
N PHE A 215 11.53 -12.69 0.57
CA PHE A 215 12.48 -12.50 1.65
C PHE A 215 11.96 -13.07 2.97
N GLY A 216 10.73 -12.75 3.35
CA GLY A 216 10.13 -13.17 4.62
C GLY A 216 9.89 -14.68 4.72
N VAL A 217 9.83 -15.41 3.61
CA VAL A 217 9.61 -16.87 3.58
C VAL A 217 10.76 -17.59 2.89
N GLN A 218 11.03 -17.31 1.61
CA GLN A 218 11.99 -18.09 0.84
C GLN A 218 13.44 -17.88 1.30
N ALA A 219 13.86 -16.64 1.59
CA ALA A 219 15.21 -16.38 2.12
C ALA A 219 15.39 -17.03 3.50
N LEU A 220 14.36 -17.04 4.36
CA LEU A 220 14.40 -17.78 5.62
C LEU A 220 14.53 -19.29 5.40
N LEU A 221 13.75 -19.88 4.49
CA LEU A 221 13.86 -21.31 4.18
C LEU A 221 15.26 -21.68 3.69
N LEU A 222 15.84 -20.87 2.80
CA LEU A 222 17.21 -21.06 2.30
C LEU A 222 18.27 -20.87 3.40
N SER A 223 18.05 -19.93 4.31
CA SER A 223 18.96 -19.66 5.44
C SER A 223 19.07 -20.84 6.42
N ARG A 224 18.06 -21.74 6.48
CA ARG A 224 18.10 -22.91 7.36
C ARG A 224 19.28 -23.83 7.08
N SER A 225 19.77 -23.85 5.85
CA SER A 225 20.91 -24.67 5.42
C SER A 225 22.06 -23.84 4.84
N ASN A 226 21.94 -22.50 4.87
CA ASN A 226 22.95 -21.57 4.37
C ASN A 226 23.34 -20.53 5.42
N ARG A 227 24.51 -20.75 6.05
CA ARG A 227 24.98 -19.89 7.15
C ARG A 227 25.31 -18.46 6.70
N PRO A 228 25.95 -18.21 5.54
CA PRO A 228 26.21 -16.85 5.09
C PRO A 228 24.94 -16.02 4.91
N LEU A 229 23.88 -16.60 4.32
CA LEU A 229 22.59 -15.95 4.19
C LEU A 229 21.91 -15.74 5.55
N GLN A 230 21.97 -16.73 6.44
CA GLN A 230 21.45 -16.59 7.81
C GLN A 230 22.16 -15.46 8.55
N ALA A 231 23.48 -15.34 8.43
CA ALA A 231 24.24 -14.26 9.04
C ALA A 231 23.80 -12.88 8.51
N ALA A 232 23.53 -12.73 7.21
CA ALA A 232 22.98 -11.48 6.65
C ALA A 232 21.59 -11.14 7.23
N ILE A 233 20.71 -12.13 7.38
CA ILE A 233 19.39 -11.98 8.03
C ILE A 233 19.53 -11.54 9.49
N LEU A 234 20.41 -12.19 10.25
CA LEU A 234 20.66 -11.88 11.66
C LEU A 234 21.26 -10.49 11.82
N ALA A 235 22.20 -10.10 10.95
CA ALA A 235 22.83 -8.79 10.94
C ALA A 235 21.82 -7.66 10.75
N LEU A 236 20.96 -7.78 9.73
CA LEU A 236 19.87 -6.81 9.48
C LEU A 236 18.91 -6.74 10.66
N SER A 237 18.52 -7.88 11.22
CA SER A 237 17.54 -7.95 12.33
C SER A 237 18.08 -7.31 13.61
N ALA A 238 19.34 -7.59 13.96
CA ALA A 238 19.99 -6.99 15.13
C ALA A 238 20.14 -5.48 14.94
N SER A 239 20.54 -5.05 13.73
CA SER A 239 20.63 -3.65 13.37
C SER A 239 19.29 -2.93 13.46
N GLN A 240 18.20 -3.52 12.96
CA GLN A 240 16.90 -2.88 13.01
C GLN A 240 16.41 -2.76 14.45
N ARG A 241 16.49 -3.83 15.26
CA ARG A 241 16.12 -3.78 16.69
C ARG A 241 16.83 -2.66 17.45
N GLN A 242 18.11 -2.43 17.15
CA GLN A 242 18.87 -1.32 17.72
C GLN A 242 18.25 0.04 17.37
N LEU A 243 17.74 0.21 16.14
CA LEU A 243 17.10 1.44 15.69
C LEU A 243 15.71 1.65 16.31
N LEU A 244 14.99 0.56 16.62
CA LEU A 244 13.64 0.64 17.20
C LEU A 244 13.66 0.83 18.72
N SER A 245 14.68 0.30 19.40
CA SER A 245 14.78 0.35 20.86
C SER A 245 15.48 1.62 21.34
N GLN A 246 14.85 2.36 22.25
CA GLN A 246 15.49 3.48 22.95
C GLN A 246 16.63 3.01 23.88
N GLN A 247 16.58 1.75 24.32
CA GLN A 247 17.66 1.11 25.08
C GLN A 247 18.40 0.16 24.15
N SER A 248 19.50 0.63 23.57
CA SER A 248 20.37 -0.21 22.75
C SER A 248 20.87 -1.39 23.58
N GLN A 249 20.46 -2.61 23.22
CA GLN A 249 21.00 -3.81 23.83
C GLN A 249 22.41 -4.01 23.30
N MET A 250 23.41 -4.05 24.19
CA MET A 250 24.82 -4.23 23.81
C MET A 250 25.04 -5.49 22.95
N GLU A 251 24.20 -6.52 23.16
CA GLU A 251 24.19 -7.75 22.37
C GLU A 251 23.74 -7.53 20.91
N ASP A 252 22.78 -6.63 20.66
CA ASP A 252 22.32 -6.27 19.31
C ASP A 252 23.39 -5.49 18.52
N VAL A 253 24.13 -4.61 19.20
CA VAL A 253 25.25 -3.88 18.58
C VAL A 253 26.37 -4.82 18.16
N ASP A 254 26.83 -5.68 19.08
CA ASP A 254 27.88 -6.67 18.80
C ASP A 254 27.42 -7.68 17.75
N GLY A 255 26.20 -8.20 17.90
CA GLY A 255 25.60 -9.16 16.99
C GLY A 255 25.50 -8.63 15.56
N SER A 256 24.98 -7.41 15.39
CA SER A 256 24.84 -6.76 14.08
C SER A 256 26.17 -6.70 13.30
N VAL A 257 27.24 -6.28 13.97
CA VAL A 257 28.59 -6.17 13.37
C VAL A 257 29.19 -7.55 13.11
N ARG A 258 29.11 -8.46 14.09
CA ARG A 258 29.67 -9.80 14.00
C ARG A 258 29.04 -10.61 12.88
N PHE A 259 27.71 -10.63 12.79
CA PHE A 259 26.99 -11.36 11.74
C PHE A 259 27.18 -10.72 10.37
N ARG A 260 27.29 -9.40 10.28
CA ARG A 260 27.63 -8.72 9.01
C ARG A 260 28.97 -9.21 8.48
N LYS A 261 30.00 -9.20 9.33
CA LYS A 261 31.34 -9.65 8.97
C LYS A 261 31.32 -11.12 8.52
N GLU A 262 30.64 -11.99 9.26
CA GLU A 262 30.49 -13.41 8.91
C GLU A 262 29.84 -13.60 7.52
N ALA A 263 28.80 -12.82 7.22
CA ALA A 263 28.14 -12.84 5.92
C ALA A 263 29.08 -12.36 4.80
N GLU A 264 29.75 -11.21 4.97
CA GLU A 264 30.65 -10.64 3.97
C GLU A 264 31.83 -11.57 3.62
N GLU A 265 32.40 -12.26 4.62
CA GLU A 265 33.52 -13.21 4.42
C GLU A 265 33.12 -14.45 3.60
N SER A 266 31.87 -14.89 3.71
CA SER A 266 31.46 -16.20 3.19
C SER A 266 30.53 -16.14 1.98
N LEU A 267 29.75 -15.06 1.80
CA LEU A 267 28.80 -14.90 0.69
C LEU A 267 29.46 -14.96 -0.69
N ALA A 268 30.74 -14.55 -0.81
CA ALA A 268 31.48 -14.61 -2.07
C ALA A 268 31.67 -16.03 -2.61
N SER A 269 31.60 -17.05 -1.74
CA SER A 269 31.75 -18.47 -2.11
C SER A 269 30.44 -19.17 -2.46
N GLU A 270 29.30 -18.49 -2.26
CA GLU A 270 27.97 -19.06 -2.47
C GLU A 270 27.47 -18.86 -3.90
N THR A 271 26.36 -19.54 -4.23
CA THR A 271 25.66 -19.34 -5.51
C THR A 271 25.29 -17.87 -5.71
N GLU A 272 25.24 -17.44 -6.97
CA GLU A 272 24.90 -16.06 -7.32
C GLU A 272 23.61 -15.58 -6.64
N MET A 273 22.56 -16.40 -6.66
CA MET A 273 21.27 -16.11 -6.03
C MET A 273 21.39 -15.78 -4.53
N LEU A 274 22.07 -16.65 -3.77
CA LEU A 274 22.26 -16.48 -2.32
C LEU A 274 23.15 -15.29 -2.00
N ARG A 275 24.23 -15.12 -2.78
CA ARG A 275 25.15 -13.99 -2.68
C ARG A 275 24.41 -12.66 -2.85
N ARG A 276 23.59 -12.55 -3.89
CA ARG A 276 22.78 -11.35 -4.21
C ARG A 276 21.74 -11.06 -3.15
N THR A 277 21.08 -12.10 -2.64
CA THR A 277 20.09 -11.97 -1.55
C THR A 277 20.75 -11.45 -0.28
N GLY A 278 21.87 -12.06 0.13
CA GLY A 278 22.63 -11.62 1.30
C GLY A 278 23.11 -10.17 1.14
N GLN A 279 23.64 -9.82 -0.03
CA GLN A 279 24.05 -8.46 -0.36
C GLN A 279 22.89 -7.44 -0.27
N ALA A 280 21.68 -7.79 -0.73
CA ALA A 280 20.50 -6.93 -0.60
C ALA A 280 20.11 -6.68 0.86
N LEU A 281 20.17 -7.73 1.70
CA LEU A 281 19.89 -7.61 3.14
C LEU A 281 20.94 -6.73 3.85
N LEU A 282 22.22 -6.87 3.49
CA LEU A 282 23.30 -6.03 4.01
C LEU A 282 23.21 -4.58 3.51
N LEU A 283 22.66 -4.34 2.32
CA LEU A 283 22.34 -3.00 1.83
C LEU A 283 21.27 -2.34 2.71
N LEU A 284 20.18 -3.06 3.02
CA LEU A 284 19.13 -2.56 3.90
C LEU A 284 19.66 -2.21 5.29
N GLN A 285 20.59 -3.01 5.83
CA GLN A 285 21.27 -2.73 7.10
C GLN A 285 21.97 -1.37 7.08
N THR A 286 22.50 -0.96 5.92
CA THR A 286 23.17 0.34 5.72
C THR A 286 22.19 1.48 5.40
N ILE A 287 21.11 1.19 4.65
CA ILE A 287 20.14 2.20 4.19
C ILE A 287 19.27 2.72 5.33
N LEU A 288 18.78 1.86 6.22
CA LEU A 288 17.90 2.27 7.33
C LEU A 288 18.50 3.42 8.19
N PRO A 289 19.76 3.33 8.67
CA PRO A 289 20.35 4.39 9.49
C PRO A 289 20.91 5.60 8.71
N SER A 290 21.19 5.49 7.41
CA SER A 290 21.97 6.49 6.64
C SER A 290 21.22 7.78 6.29
N GLY A 291 19.91 7.85 6.57
CA GLY A 291 19.07 8.99 6.23
C GLY A 291 18.73 9.03 4.74
N VAL A 292 17.49 9.42 4.42
CA VAL A 292 16.92 9.29 3.06
C VAL A 292 17.69 10.09 1.99
N GLN A 293 18.35 11.19 2.36
CA GLN A 293 19.21 11.95 1.44
C GLN A 293 20.47 11.19 1.00
N GLN A 294 20.97 10.25 1.81
CA GLN A 294 22.19 9.49 1.50
C GLN A 294 21.90 8.20 0.74
N TRP A 295 20.65 7.74 0.72
CA TRP A 295 20.26 6.47 0.11
C TRP A 295 20.81 6.30 -1.30
N ARG A 296 20.76 7.34 -2.13
CA ARG A 296 21.27 7.26 -3.50
C ARG A 296 22.76 6.89 -3.54
N ASN A 297 23.59 7.55 -2.74
CA ASN A 297 25.03 7.28 -2.68
C ASN A 297 25.30 5.84 -2.20
N VAL A 298 24.56 5.39 -1.18
CA VAL A 298 24.67 4.02 -0.67
C VAL A 298 24.31 2.99 -1.76
N ILE A 299 23.23 3.23 -2.52
CA ILE A 299 22.79 2.37 -3.62
C ILE A 299 23.79 2.39 -4.78
N GLU A 300 24.29 3.56 -5.18
CA GLU A 300 25.32 3.72 -6.22
C GLU A 300 26.57 2.91 -5.88
N ASN A 301 27.12 3.06 -4.67
CA ASN A 301 28.29 2.31 -4.23
C ASN A 301 28.04 0.79 -4.21
N HIS A 302 26.82 0.37 -3.83
CA HIS A 302 26.44 -1.03 -3.84
C HIS A 302 26.40 -1.59 -5.26
N PHE A 303 25.87 -0.85 -6.23
CA PHE A 303 25.84 -1.26 -7.62
C PHE A 303 27.26 -1.31 -8.23
N ASP A 304 28.10 -0.32 -7.94
CA ASP A 304 29.50 -0.25 -8.39
C ASP A 304 30.38 -1.37 -7.81
N ALA A 305 30.10 -1.80 -6.57
CA ALA A 305 30.71 -2.99 -5.96
C ALA A 305 30.26 -4.31 -6.61
N GLY A 306 29.59 -4.23 -7.77
CA GLY A 306 29.05 -5.37 -8.49
C GLY A 306 27.79 -5.92 -7.84
N GLY A 307 26.99 -5.09 -7.14
CA GLY A 307 25.73 -5.44 -6.49
C GLY A 307 24.52 -5.55 -7.43
N LEU A 308 24.62 -5.04 -8.67
CA LEU A 308 23.58 -5.18 -9.69
C LEU A 308 24.15 -5.67 -11.03
N VAL A 309 23.74 -6.87 -11.47
CA VAL A 309 23.93 -7.38 -12.84
C VAL A 309 22.55 -7.75 -13.38
N VAL A 310 21.84 -6.75 -13.94
CA VAL A 310 20.42 -6.82 -14.30
C VAL A 310 20.04 -7.98 -15.26
N PRO A 311 20.87 -8.43 -16.22
CA PRO A 311 20.52 -9.54 -17.10
C PRO A 311 20.39 -10.92 -16.41
N ASP A 312 21.16 -11.18 -15.35
CA ASP A 312 21.16 -12.48 -14.65
C ASP A 312 20.05 -12.60 -13.59
N ILE A 313 19.57 -11.45 -13.11
CA ILE A 313 18.59 -11.35 -12.02
C ILE A 313 17.20 -11.83 -12.48
N MET A 314 16.76 -11.60 -13.72
CA MET A 314 15.37 -11.94 -14.10
C MET A 314 15.13 -13.39 -14.51
N MET A 315 16.14 -14.27 -14.47
CA MET A 315 16.07 -15.56 -15.15
C MET A 315 15.87 -16.78 -14.25
N ASN A 316 16.11 -16.70 -12.92
CA ASN A 316 15.93 -17.81 -11.96
C ASN A 316 15.81 -17.33 -10.49
N GLY A 317 15.16 -18.12 -9.63
CA GLY A 317 15.17 -17.92 -8.16
C GLY A 317 14.36 -16.71 -7.68
N MET A 318 14.80 -16.03 -6.61
CA MET A 318 14.19 -14.78 -6.09
C MET A 318 14.65 -13.52 -6.84
N GLY A 319 14.98 -13.67 -8.10
CA GLY A 319 15.65 -12.62 -8.85
C GLY A 319 14.71 -11.49 -9.26
N GLU A 320 13.47 -11.80 -9.66
CA GLU A 320 12.46 -10.79 -9.95
C GLU A 320 12.16 -9.93 -8.70
N GLU A 321 12.08 -10.57 -7.53
CA GLU A 321 11.78 -9.92 -6.25
C GLU A 321 12.94 -9.04 -5.78
N LEU A 322 14.19 -9.49 -5.98
CA LEU A 322 15.38 -8.66 -5.78
C LEU A 322 15.37 -7.43 -6.67
N PHE A 323 15.03 -7.59 -7.95
CA PHE A 323 14.93 -6.47 -8.88
C PHE A 323 13.93 -5.43 -8.38
N TRP A 324 12.72 -5.85 -8.00
CA TRP A 324 11.68 -4.92 -7.54
C TRP A 324 12.03 -4.25 -6.22
N LEU A 325 12.73 -4.92 -5.30
CA LEU A 325 13.28 -4.28 -4.10
C LEU A 325 14.26 -3.16 -4.47
N TYR A 326 15.27 -3.46 -5.29
CA TYR A 326 16.25 -2.45 -5.72
C TYR A 326 15.61 -1.31 -6.50
N PHE A 327 14.65 -1.61 -7.36
CA PHE A 327 13.97 -0.61 -8.17
C PHE A 327 13.17 0.36 -7.30
N ARG A 328 12.45 -0.11 -6.27
CA ARG A 328 11.75 0.79 -5.32
C ARG A 328 12.69 1.70 -4.57
N LEU A 329 13.82 1.17 -4.08
CA LEU A 329 14.85 1.96 -3.40
C LEU A 329 15.48 3.00 -4.34
N ASP A 330 15.78 2.61 -5.58
CA ASP A 330 16.30 3.52 -6.61
C ASP A 330 15.29 4.63 -6.95
N LEU A 331 14.02 4.30 -7.19
CA LEU A 331 12.96 5.28 -7.46
C LEU A 331 12.78 6.26 -6.29
N ALA A 332 12.74 5.76 -5.06
CA ALA A 332 12.64 6.61 -3.86
C ALA A 332 13.85 7.55 -3.75
N SER A 333 15.08 7.03 -3.92
CA SER A 333 16.30 7.84 -3.87
C SER A 333 16.37 8.87 -5.02
N SER A 334 15.85 8.51 -6.20
CA SER A 334 15.78 9.36 -7.39
C SER A 334 14.79 10.51 -7.21
N LEU A 335 13.63 10.24 -6.60
CA LEU A 335 12.68 11.29 -6.18
C LEU A 335 13.33 12.25 -5.18
N MET A 336 13.93 11.72 -4.12
CA MET A 336 14.55 12.52 -3.05
C MET A 336 15.68 13.42 -3.59
N THR A 337 16.48 12.90 -4.52
CA THR A 337 17.64 13.63 -5.07
C THR A 337 17.34 14.40 -6.37
N SER A 338 16.12 14.31 -6.90
CA SER A 338 15.74 14.89 -8.20
C SER A 338 16.69 14.47 -9.34
N LYS A 339 17.00 13.17 -9.41
CA LYS A 339 17.89 12.56 -10.40
C LYS A 339 17.20 11.44 -11.16
N SER A 340 17.77 11.03 -12.30
CA SER A 340 17.28 9.86 -13.05
C SER A 340 17.50 8.56 -12.26
N PRO A 341 16.63 7.54 -12.44
CA PRO A 341 16.87 6.20 -11.91
C PRO A 341 18.23 5.64 -12.35
N LEU A 342 18.91 4.97 -11.42
CA LEU A 342 20.18 4.29 -11.63
C LEU A 342 20.00 3.02 -12.45
N ILE A 343 18.94 2.26 -12.19
CA ILE A 343 18.68 1.00 -12.85
C ILE A 343 18.24 1.30 -14.30
N PRO A 344 18.89 0.71 -15.33
CA PRO A 344 18.47 0.86 -16.73
C PRO A 344 17.23 0.01 -17.06
N PHE A 345 16.15 0.17 -16.30
CA PHE A 345 14.96 -0.68 -16.30
C PHE A 345 14.26 -0.78 -17.67
N ARG A 346 14.37 0.25 -18.51
CA ARG A 346 13.79 0.29 -19.87
C ARG A 346 14.32 -0.81 -20.80
N SER A 347 15.49 -1.38 -20.50
CA SER A 347 16.08 -2.49 -21.26
C SER A 347 15.50 -3.85 -20.88
N PHE A 348 14.73 -3.93 -19.79
CA PHE A 348 14.25 -5.18 -19.20
C PHE A 348 12.73 -5.24 -19.07
N LEU A 349 12.10 -4.10 -18.86
CA LEU A 349 10.67 -3.97 -18.63
C LEU A 349 9.98 -3.18 -19.74
N HIS A 350 8.81 -3.68 -20.12
CA HIS A 350 7.80 -2.90 -20.81
C HIS A 350 7.20 -1.84 -19.87
N ARG A 351 6.46 -0.88 -20.44
CA ARG A 351 5.84 0.20 -19.66
C ARG A 351 4.78 -0.31 -18.69
N ASP A 352 4.11 -1.40 -19.03
CA ASP A 352 3.09 -2.04 -18.20
C ASP A 352 3.69 -2.90 -17.05
N GLY A 353 5.02 -2.89 -16.89
CA GLY A 353 5.72 -3.64 -15.86
C GLY A 353 6.01 -5.10 -16.22
N SER A 354 5.63 -5.57 -17.42
CA SER A 354 5.97 -6.92 -17.88
C SER A 354 7.42 -7.01 -18.36
N ALA A 355 8.06 -8.17 -18.15
CA ALA A 355 9.42 -8.41 -18.61
C ALA A 355 9.46 -8.64 -20.13
N ILE A 356 10.45 -8.06 -20.82
CA ILE A 356 10.54 -8.07 -22.30
C ILE A 356 10.71 -9.49 -22.88
N ARG A 357 11.18 -10.46 -22.09
CA ARG A 357 11.50 -11.82 -22.55
C ARG A 357 10.44 -12.89 -22.21
N THR A 358 9.36 -12.53 -21.51
CA THR A 358 8.33 -13.50 -21.12
C THR A 358 7.21 -13.57 -22.17
N PRO A 359 6.97 -14.72 -22.84
CA PRO A 359 5.80 -14.88 -23.68
C PRO A 359 4.53 -14.81 -22.82
N GLU A 360 3.73 -13.78 -23.01
CA GLU A 360 2.46 -13.63 -22.29
C GLU A 360 1.42 -14.66 -22.77
N ASN A 361 0.78 -15.32 -21.80
CA ASN A 361 -0.51 -15.98 -22.03
C ASN A 361 -1.61 -14.91 -22.20
N PRO A 362 -2.73 -15.22 -22.89
CA PRO A 362 -3.78 -14.24 -23.21
C PRO A 362 -4.31 -13.46 -21.99
N PRO A 363 -4.87 -12.25 -22.19
CA PRO A 363 -5.13 -11.29 -21.13
C PRO A 363 -6.11 -11.86 -20.11
N GLN A 364 -5.57 -12.25 -18.96
CA GLN A 364 -6.34 -12.36 -17.72
C GLN A 364 -6.54 -10.95 -17.16
N THR A 365 -7.55 -10.78 -16.31
CA THR A 365 -7.70 -9.55 -15.52
C THR A 365 -6.36 -9.23 -14.84
N PRO A 366 -5.82 -8.00 -14.98
CA PRO A 366 -4.51 -7.68 -14.46
C PRO A 366 -4.53 -7.87 -12.95
N SER A 367 -3.64 -8.72 -12.44
CA SER A 367 -3.48 -8.90 -10.99
C SER A 367 -3.02 -7.61 -10.34
N VAL A 368 -3.35 -7.41 -9.05
CA VAL A 368 -2.86 -6.27 -8.25
C VAL A 368 -1.35 -6.11 -8.38
N HIS A 369 -0.60 -7.22 -8.44
CA HIS A 369 0.84 -7.25 -8.70
C HIS A 369 1.24 -6.58 -10.02
N ARG A 370 0.58 -6.91 -11.13
CA ARG A 370 0.85 -6.28 -12.42
C ARG A 370 0.52 -4.79 -12.39
N VAL A 371 -0.60 -4.42 -11.77
CA VAL A 371 -1.04 -3.01 -11.67
C VAL A 371 -0.06 -2.18 -10.84
N TYR A 372 0.46 -2.76 -9.76
CA TYR A 372 1.51 -2.17 -8.93
C TYR A 372 2.83 -1.98 -9.71
N ASN A 373 3.30 -3.01 -10.41
CA ASN A 373 4.52 -2.93 -11.21
C ASN A 373 4.41 -1.89 -12.34
N HIS A 374 3.24 -1.81 -12.99
CA HIS A 374 2.95 -0.75 -13.97
C HIS A 374 3.08 0.65 -13.34
N ALA A 375 2.52 0.89 -12.15
CA ALA A 375 2.64 2.18 -11.48
C ALA A 375 4.12 2.55 -11.24
N LEU A 376 4.93 1.62 -10.74
CA LEU A 376 6.38 1.81 -10.54
C LEU A 376 7.10 2.14 -11.86
N CYS A 377 6.76 1.44 -12.94
CA CYS A 377 7.31 1.72 -14.26
C CYS A 377 6.93 3.11 -14.78
N LEU A 378 5.70 3.58 -14.56
CA LEU A 378 5.28 4.93 -14.93
C LEU A 378 6.08 6.00 -14.18
N LEU A 379 6.32 5.80 -12.88
CA LEU A 379 7.19 6.66 -12.08
C LEU A 379 8.63 6.67 -12.63
N GLY A 380 9.20 5.48 -12.88
CA GLY A 380 10.55 5.36 -13.44
C GLY A 380 10.69 6.03 -14.80
N HIS A 381 9.72 5.85 -15.70
CA HIS A 381 9.72 6.51 -17.01
C HIS A 381 9.61 8.03 -16.88
N SER A 382 8.81 8.52 -15.93
CA SER A 382 8.63 9.96 -15.66
C SER A 382 9.89 10.59 -15.08
N LEU A 383 10.54 9.96 -14.10
CA LEU A 383 11.82 10.41 -13.55
C LEU A 383 12.91 10.44 -14.63
N ALA A 384 13.01 9.39 -15.44
CA ALA A 384 13.99 9.32 -16.53
C ALA A 384 13.66 10.28 -17.70
N LEU A 385 12.42 10.73 -17.86
CA LEU A 385 12.07 11.79 -18.82
C LEU A 385 12.47 13.18 -18.28
N ILE A 386 12.29 13.42 -16.99
CA ILE A 386 12.47 14.74 -16.37
C ILE A 386 13.92 14.99 -15.99
N TYR A 387 14.60 13.99 -15.43
CA TYR A 387 15.96 14.11 -14.89
C TYR A 387 16.99 13.28 -15.66
N GLY A 388 16.58 12.54 -16.70
CA GLY A 388 17.48 11.76 -17.54
C GLY A 388 18.18 12.58 -18.61
N ASP A 389 19.34 12.10 -19.05
CA ASP A 389 20.08 12.71 -20.15
C ASP A 389 19.34 12.47 -21.49
N PRO A 390 19.01 13.52 -22.25
CA PRO A 390 18.36 13.38 -23.56
C PRO A 390 19.11 12.48 -24.55
N ASP A 391 20.43 12.33 -24.43
CA ASP A 391 21.23 11.54 -25.37
C ASP A 391 21.10 10.01 -25.13
N VAL A 392 20.61 9.58 -23.96
CA VAL A 392 20.38 8.16 -23.61
C VAL A 392 18.99 7.65 -24.05
N ILE A 393 18.09 8.56 -24.45
CA ILE A 393 16.67 8.25 -24.67
C ILE A 393 16.42 7.48 -25.99
N SER A 394 17.44 7.26 -26.84
CA SER A 394 17.23 6.58 -28.12
C SER A 394 18.39 5.67 -28.56
N PRO A 395 18.30 4.35 -28.31
CA PRO A 395 19.16 3.37 -28.99
C PRO A 395 18.91 3.32 -30.51
N GLN A 396 17.76 3.84 -30.98
CA GLN A 396 17.36 3.83 -32.40
C GLN A 396 17.77 5.10 -33.17
N ALA A 397 18.27 6.14 -32.50
CA ALA A 397 18.79 7.35 -33.13
C ALA A 397 20.32 7.37 -33.24
N ALA A 398 20.99 6.22 -33.05
CA ALA A 398 22.44 6.06 -33.22
C ALA A 398 22.91 6.22 -34.69
N GLY A 399 22.02 6.61 -35.60
CA GLY A 399 22.31 6.86 -37.00
C GLY A 399 22.01 8.29 -37.44
N SER A 400 22.48 9.32 -36.72
CA SER A 400 22.88 10.64 -37.27
C SER A 400 23.16 11.65 -36.13
N PRO A 401 24.43 11.96 -35.83
CA PRO A 401 24.80 12.96 -34.82
C PRO A 401 24.34 14.40 -35.15
N GLU A 402 23.87 14.66 -36.37
CA GLU A 402 23.46 16.00 -36.83
C GLU A 402 22.05 16.41 -36.39
N LEU A 403 21.14 15.47 -36.06
CA LEU A 403 19.76 15.80 -35.63
C LEU A 403 19.62 16.08 -34.12
N ALA A 404 20.58 15.66 -33.31
CA ALA A 404 20.58 15.88 -31.87
C ALA A 404 20.78 17.36 -31.49
N GLY A 405 21.28 18.19 -32.43
CA GLY A 405 21.60 19.61 -32.21
C GLY A 405 20.43 20.59 -32.32
N PHE A 406 19.21 20.14 -32.68
CA PHE A 406 18.06 21.05 -32.86
C PHE A 406 17.20 21.16 -31.59
N PRO A 407 17.15 22.31 -30.90
CA PRO A 407 16.39 22.48 -29.66
C PRO A 407 14.88 22.26 -29.83
N SER A 408 14.33 22.56 -31.01
CA SER A 408 12.92 22.39 -31.36
C SER A 408 12.50 20.92 -31.42
N LEU A 409 13.36 20.02 -31.93
CA LEU A 409 13.11 18.58 -31.97
C LEU A 409 13.15 17.98 -30.57
N ARG A 410 14.11 18.41 -29.72
CA ARG A 410 14.18 17.99 -28.31
C ARG A 410 12.93 18.40 -27.54
N GLN A 411 12.45 19.63 -27.74
CA GLN A 411 11.24 20.12 -27.09
C GLN A 411 9.97 19.40 -27.57
N SER A 412 9.89 19.07 -28.87
CA SER A 412 8.80 18.27 -29.44
C SER A 412 8.79 16.85 -28.88
N HIS A 413 9.96 16.20 -28.78
CA HIS A 413 10.09 14.87 -28.19
C HIS A 413 9.69 14.86 -26.71
N PHE A 414 10.17 15.82 -25.92
CA PHE A 414 9.79 15.95 -24.52
C PHE A 414 8.27 16.16 -24.36
N LEU A 415 7.67 17.07 -25.12
CA LEU A 415 6.23 17.31 -25.09
C LEU A 415 5.43 16.04 -25.43
N SER A 416 5.86 15.30 -26.45
CA SER A 416 5.21 14.05 -26.87
C SER A 416 5.29 12.98 -25.77
N GLN A 417 6.49 12.72 -25.24
CA GLN A 417 6.68 11.73 -24.16
C GLN A 417 5.95 12.14 -22.88
N TRP A 418 6.00 13.42 -22.51
CA TRP A 418 5.26 13.94 -21.36
C TRP A 418 3.76 13.74 -21.53
N THR A 419 3.22 14.07 -22.71
CA THR A 419 1.78 13.93 -23.00
C THR A 419 1.35 12.46 -22.97
N PHE A 420 2.20 11.58 -23.50
CA PHE A 420 1.98 10.15 -23.41
C PHE A 420 1.95 9.69 -21.95
N LEU A 421 2.98 9.97 -21.16
CA LEU A 421 3.09 9.53 -19.77
C LEU A 421 1.96 10.10 -18.91
N TRP A 422 1.58 11.35 -19.14
CA TRP A 422 0.41 11.95 -18.50
C TRP A 422 -0.85 11.14 -18.82
N SER A 423 -1.11 10.88 -20.10
CA SER A 423 -2.27 10.10 -20.53
C SER A 423 -2.26 8.69 -19.94
N ASP A 424 -1.11 8.04 -19.87
CA ASP A 424 -0.97 6.68 -19.36
C ASP A 424 -1.15 6.62 -17.84
N CYS A 425 -0.65 7.61 -17.09
CA CYS A 425 -0.94 7.75 -15.66
C CYS A 425 -2.45 7.91 -15.40
N GLN A 426 -3.12 8.76 -16.17
CA GLN A 426 -4.57 8.92 -16.01
C GLN A 426 -5.35 7.70 -16.45
N LYS A 427 -4.89 6.99 -17.48
CA LYS A 427 -5.46 5.70 -17.88
C LYS A 427 -5.32 4.68 -16.77
N TRP A 428 -4.12 4.54 -16.20
CA TRP A 428 -3.85 3.66 -15.06
C TRP A 428 -4.85 3.93 -13.92
N TYR A 429 -5.05 5.20 -13.53
CA TYR A 429 -5.99 5.52 -12.47
C TYR A 429 -7.42 5.13 -12.85
N ASN A 430 -7.90 5.51 -14.02
CA ASN A 430 -9.30 5.26 -14.39
C ASN A 430 -9.62 3.78 -14.66
N GLU A 431 -8.65 2.99 -15.10
CA GLU A 431 -8.83 1.58 -15.48
C GLU A 431 -8.34 0.59 -14.40
N ARG A 432 -7.79 1.05 -13.27
CA ARG A 432 -7.30 0.15 -12.21
C ARG A 432 -8.44 -0.74 -11.68
N PRO A 433 -8.18 -2.05 -11.46
CA PRO A 433 -9.20 -2.97 -10.95
C PRO A 433 -9.72 -2.56 -9.57
N MET A 434 -10.92 -3.03 -9.23
CA MET A 434 -11.61 -2.65 -7.99
C MET A 434 -10.81 -2.94 -6.71
N ASP A 435 -10.04 -4.03 -6.71
CA ASP A 435 -9.16 -4.41 -5.59
C ASP A 435 -7.93 -3.51 -5.43
N THR A 436 -7.66 -2.65 -6.41
CA THR A 436 -6.59 -1.63 -6.39
C THR A 436 -7.14 -0.23 -6.14
N GLN A 437 -8.46 -0.07 -6.04
CA GLN A 437 -9.09 1.20 -5.69
C GLN A 437 -9.21 1.36 -4.17
N GLN A 438 -9.33 2.61 -3.73
CA GLN A 438 -9.73 2.88 -2.35
C GLN A 438 -11.17 2.42 -2.13
N ILE A 439 -11.40 1.70 -1.03
CA ILE A 439 -12.75 1.27 -0.60
C ILE A 439 -13.47 2.39 0.15
N VAL A 440 -12.73 3.34 0.72
CA VAL A 440 -13.25 4.54 1.38
C VAL A 440 -12.47 5.75 0.87
N ASP A 441 -13.21 6.80 0.50
CA ASP A 441 -12.68 8.12 0.12
C ASP A 441 -13.55 9.21 0.76
N VAL A 442 -13.14 9.68 1.95
CA VAL A 442 -13.81 10.80 2.63
C VAL A 442 -12.87 11.98 2.65
N ARG A 443 -13.34 13.16 2.23
CA ARG A 443 -12.49 14.37 2.09
C ARG A 443 -13.14 15.61 2.68
N GLY A 444 -12.30 16.57 3.06
CA GLY A 444 -12.71 17.87 3.59
C GLY A 444 -13.48 17.72 4.90
N GLY A 445 -14.43 18.63 5.17
CA GLY A 445 -15.14 18.66 6.44
C GLY A 445 -15.96 17.41 6.82
N GLU A 446 -16.16 16.46 5.92
CA GLU A 446 -16.73 15.15 6.26
C GLU A 446 -15.71 14.24 6.95
N ALA A 447 -14.43 14.32 6.57
CA ALA A 447 -13.34 13.58 7.21
C ALA A 447 -13.13 14.10 8.65
N ASP A 448 -13.06 15.42 8.81
CA ASP A 448 -12.88 16.09 10.11
C ASP A 448 -14.05 15.78 11.09
N GLN A 449 -15.24 15.45 10.57
CA GLN A 449 -16.39 15.04 11.39
C GLN A 449 -16.32 13.59 11.87
N LEU A 450 -15.66 12.72 11.11
CA LEU A 450 -15.52 11.30 11.42
C LEU A 450 -14.37 11.04 12.40
N ASP A 451 -13.37 11.91 12.41
CA ASP A 451 -12.26 11.89 13.37
C ASP A 451 -12.17 13.23 14.12
N PRO A 452 -13.14 13.54 14.99
CA PRO A 452 -13.19 14.82 15.70
C PRO A 452 -12.05 14.98 16.73
N ASP A 453 -11.42 13.87 17.13
CA ASP A 453 -10.32 13.87 18.09
C ASP A 453 -8.97 14.12 17.42
N HIS A 454 -8.84 13.81 16.12
CA HIS A 454 -7.68 14.12 15.30
C HIS A 454 -8.13 14.93 14.07
N ASP A 455 -8.27 16.25 14.23
CA ASP A 455 -8.53 17.22 13.15
C ASP A 455 -7.32 17.31 12.21
N THR A 456 -7.07 16.20 11.50
CA THR A 456 -5.89 16.00 10.66
C THR A 456 -5.98 16.88 9.41
N GLY A 457 -7.18 17.32 9.03
CA GLY A 457 -7.43 18.04 7.79
C GLY A 457 -7.03 17.25 6.53
N PHE A 458 -6.82 15.94 6.67
CA PHE A 458 -6.43 15.03 5.60
C PHE A 458 -7.61 14.12 5.20
N PRO A 459 -7.67 13.69 3.93
CA PRO A 459 -8.68 12.75 3.50
C PRO A 459 -8.47 11.37 4.14
N ILE A 460 -9.55 10.69 4.49
CA ILE A 460 -9.54 9.31 4.98
C ILE A 460 -9.63 8.39 3.76
N LEU A 461 -8.52 7.71 3.47
CA LEU A 461 -8.35 6.83 2.31
C LEU A 461 -8.00 5.42 2.78
N ILE A 462 -8.88 4.45 2.51
CA ILE A 462 -8.67 3.06 2.93
C ILE A 462 -8.51 2.16 1.71
N PHE A 463 -7.46 1.34 1.70
CA PHE A 463 -7.16 0.36 0.66
C PHE A 463 -7.25 -1.06 1.21
N THR A 464 -7.50 -2.03 0.33
CA THR A 464 -7.65 -3.44 0.69
C THR A 464 -6.32 -4.15 0.93
N THR A 465 -5.24 -3.67 0.31
CA THR A 465 -3.91 -4.28 0.36
C THR A 465 -2.80 -3.23 0.42
N PRO A 466 -1.63 -3.54 1.00
CA PRO A 466 -0.46 -2.65 0.96
C PRO A 466 -0.03 -2.30 -0.46
N MET A 467 -0.15 -3.25 -1.39
CA MET A 467 0.20 -3.05 -2.80
C MET A 467 -0.70 -2.00 -3.46
N ALA A 468 -2.02 -2.07 -3.21
CA ALA A 468 -2.95 -1.06 -3.69
C ALA A 468 -2.63 0.32 -3.12
N LEU A 469 -2.34 0.40 -1.81
CA LEU A 469 -1.97 1.64 -1.14
C LEU A 469 -0.73 2.28 -1.78
N VAL A 470 0.34 1.52 -1.94
CA VAL A 470 1.59 2.03 -2.53
C VAL A 470 1.40 2.34 -4.01
N ALA A 471 0.67 1.53 -4.78
CA ALA A 471 0.41 1.81 -6.20
C ALA A 471 -0.32 3.15 -6.40
N ASN A 472 -1.31 3.46 -5.56
CA ASN A 472 -2.01 4.74 -5.62
C ASN A 472 -1.12 5.90 -5.15
N THR A 473 -0.28 5.68 -4.14
CA THR A 473 0.77 6.65 -3.75
C THR A 473 1.68 6.99 -4.92
N VAL A 474 2.18 5.95 -5.61
CA VAL A 474 3.03 6.07 -6.80
C VAL A 474 2.33 6.85 -7.90
N TYR A 475 1.03 6.59 -8.15
CA TYR A 475 0.24 7.39 -9.09
C TYR A 475 0.18 8.88 -8.70
N HIS A 476 -0.11 9.18 -7.44
CA HIS A 476 -0.24 10.57 -7.01
C HIS A 476 1.08 11.33 -7.11
N ILE A 477 2.20 10.73 -6.68
CA ILE A 477 3.51 11.38 -6.77
C ILE A 477 3.98 11.49 -8.22
N THR A 478 3.71 10.50 -9.07
CA THR A 478 4.03 10.57 -10.51
C THR A 478 3.26 11.70 -11.19
N SER A 479 1.96 11.81 -10.90
CA SER A 479 1.12 12.89 -11.43
C SER A 479 1.58 14.26 -10.96
N LEU A 480 1.93 14.39 -9.67
CA LEU A 480 2.46 15.63 -9.11
C LEU A 480 3.78 16.02 -9.78
N LEU A 481 4.72 15.06 -9.93
CA LEU A 481 5.99 15.25 -10.63
C LEU A 481 5.79 15.73 -12.08
N LEU A 482 4.88 15.10 -12.82
CA LEU A 482 4.56 15.51 -14.19
C LEU A 482 3.92 16.91 -14.25
N LEU A 483 3.04 17.25 -13.30
CA LEU A 483 2.43 18.58 -13.22
C LEU A 483 3.46 19.68 -12.94
N THR A 484 4.40 19.45 -12.01
CA THR A 484 5.50 20.37 -11.72
C THR A 484 6.37 20.63 -12.95
N HIS A 485 6.55 19.62 -13.81
CA HIS A 485 7.33 19.70 -15.05
C HIS A 485 6.46 19.82 -16.32
N LYS A 486 5.24 20.36 -16.20
CA LYS A 486 4.31 20.48 -17.33
C LYS A 486 4.88 21.39 -18.44
N PRO A 487 4.86 20.96 -19.72
CA PRO A 487 5.27 21.80 -20.85
C PRO A 487 4.44 23.09 -20.96
N ARG A 488 5.12 24.25 -21.03
CA ARG A 488 4.50 25.58 -21.03
C ARG A 488 3.47 25.81 -22.15
N LEU A 489 3.66 25.16 -23.30
CA LEU A 489 2.78 25.31 -24.48
C LEU A 489 1.45 24.55 -24.33
N LEU A 490 1.36 23.64 -23.35
CA LEU A 490 0.19 22.80 -23.15
C LEU A 490 -0.83 23.52 -22.25
N LYS A 491 -1.78 24.22 -22.86
CA LYS A 491 -2.72 25.09 -22.13
C LYS A 491 -3.72 24.30 -21.27
N SER A 492 -4.29 23.22 -21.79
CA SER A 492 -5.33 22.44 -21.11
C SER A 492 -5.00 20.96 -21.09
N LEU A 493 -5.28 20.30 -19.96
CA LEU A 493 -5.22 18.85 -19.83
C LEU A 493 -6.63 18.28 -19.81
N PRO A 494 -6.90 17.18 -20.52
CA PRO A 494 -8.20 16.53 -20.49
C PRO A 494 -8.42 15.82 -19.15
N GLY A 495 -9.70 15.67 -18.76
CA GLY A 495 -10.12 14.92 -17.60
C GLY A 495 -10.69 15.77 -16.45
N PRO A 496 -11.08 15.11 -15.34
CA PRO A 496 -11.52 15.76 -14.12
C PRO A 496 -10.50 16.81 -13.61
N ARG A 497 -10.99 17.94 -13.10
CA ARG A 497 -10.14 19.03 -12.59
C ARG A 497 -9.24 18.60 -11.44
N CYS A 498 -9.67 17.62 -10.63
CA CYS A 498 -8.89 17.11 -9.51
C CYS A 498 -7.54 16.52 -9.97
N PHE A 499 -7.48 15.86 -11.13
CA PHE A 499 -6.23 15.29 -11.66
C PHE A 499 -5.18 16.36 -12.00
N THR A 500 -5.59 17.62 -12.17
CA THR A 500 -4.65 18.72 -12.43
C THR A 500 -4.34 19.55 -11.18
N SER A 501 -4.88 19.15 -10.02
CA SER A 501 -4.72 19.86 -8.76
C SER A 501 -3.53 19.31 -7.97
N HIS A 502 -2.48 20.12 -7.81
CA HIS A 502 -1.33 19.78 -6.97
C HIS A 502 -1.77 19.44 -5.54
N ILE A 503 -2.68 20.25 -4.97
CA ILE A 503 -3.23 20.06 -3.64
C ILE A 503 -3.95 18.71 -3.52
N TRP A 504 -4.71 18.29 -4.54
CA TRP A 504 -5.42 17.01 -4.48
C TRP A 504 -4.47 15.82 -4.41
N HIS A 505 -3.38 15.84 -5.18
CA HIS A 505 -2.34 14.81 -5.11
C HIS A 505 -1.60 14.84 -3.78
N ALA A 506 -1.19 16.03 -3.32
CA ALA A 506 -0.49 16.23 -2.06
C ALA A 506 -1.32 15.74 -0.86
N GLN A 507 -2.59 16.17 -0.77
CA GLN A 507 -3.51 15.71 0.26
C GLN A 507 -3.81 14.22 0.18
N SER A 508 -3.85 13.63 -1.02
CA SER A 508 -4.06 12.18 -1.14
C SER A 508 -2.86 11.38 -0.62
N ILE A 509 -1.63 11.83 -0.88
CA ILE A 509 -0.42 11.20 -0.33
C ILE A 509 -0.40 11.33 1.20
N ALA A 510 -0.66 12.54 1.72
CA ALA A 510 -0.69 12.77 3.16
C ALA A 510 -1.82 11.98 3.85
N GLY A 511 -3.02 11.93 3.25
CA GLY A 511 -4.14 11.16 3.75
C GLY A 511 -3.93 9.64 3.71
N ILE A 512 -3.24 9.13 2.67
CA ILE A 512 -2.79 7.73 2.63
C ILE A 512 -1.89 7.43 3.84
N ALA A 513 -0.91 8.30 4.10
CA ALA A 513 0.00 8.10 5.23
C ALA A 513 -0.70 8.24 6.59
N ALA A 514 -1.61 9.20 6.73
CA ALA A 514 -2.36 9.45 7.96
C ALA A 514 -3.39 8.35 8.27
N SER A 515 -4.00 7.76 7.24
CA SER A 515 -4.96 6.65 7.39
C SER A 515 -4.27 5.29 7.57
N ASN A 516 -2.93 5.25 7.54
CA ASN A 516 -2.16 4.01 7.60
C ASN A 516 -1.60 3.74 9.00
N ASP A 517 -2.19 2.74 9.67
CA ASP A 517 -1.75 2.33 10.99
C ASP A 517 -0.63 1.29 10.99
N SER A 518 -0.43 0.58 9.88
CA SER A 518 0.48 -0.56 9.78
C SER A 518 1.90 -0.10 9.40
N PRO A 519 2.88 -0.19 10.33
CA PRO A 519 4.24 0.29 10.07
C PRO A 519 4.89 -0.35 8.84
N GLU A 520 4.64 -1.63 8.61
CA GLU A 520 5.17 -2.39 7.48
C GLU A 520 4.73 -1.84 6.10
N GLN A 521 3.69 -1.00 6.04
CA GLN A 521 3.17 -0.44 4.79
C GLN A 521 3.83 0.89 4.38
N PHE A 522 4.73 1.45 5.20
CA PHE A 522 5.50 2.64 4.81
C PHE A 522 6.65 2.28 3.88
N ASP A 523 6.30 2.02 2.62
CA ASP A 523 7.23 1.80 1.53
C ASP A 523 8.16 3.03 1.33
N PRO A 524 9.44 2.84 0.97
CA PRO A 524 10.39 3.91 0.66
C PRO A 524 9.84 5.04 -0.22
N ILE A 525 9.02 4.71 -1.23
CA ILE A 525 8.41 5.70 -2.13
C ILE A 525 7.33 6.49 -1.38
N LEU A 526 6.52 5.87 -0.51
CA LEU A 526 5.56 6.58 0.32
C LEU A 526 6.26 7.54 1.29
N VAL A 527 7.32 7.09 1.95
CA VAL A 527 8.11 7.93 2.87
C VAL A 527 8.65 9.17 2.16
N VAL A 528 9.31 8.99 1.01
CA VAL A 528 9.85 10.11 0.22
C VAL A 528 8.74 10.99 -0.32
N SER A 529 7.65 10.42 -0.81
CA SER A 529 6.50 11.20 -1.31
C SER A 529 5.90 12.07 -0.22
N LEU A 530 5.78 11.55 1.00
CA LEU A 530 5.29 12.28 2.16
C LEU A 530 6.20 13.46 2.50
N LEU A 531 7.51 13.26 2.52
CA LEU A 531 8.50 14.32 2.76
C LEU A 531 8.42 15.42 1.69
N LEU A 532 8.23 15.06 0.43
CA LEU A 532 8.12 16.03 -0.66
C LEU A 532 6.86 16.89 -0.51
N VAL A 533 5.70 16.28 -0.25
CA VAL A 533 4.44 17.03 -0.13
C VAL A 533 4.32 17.79 1.18
N ALA A 534 5.00 17.33 2.25
CA ALA A 534 5.02 18.01 3.55
C ALA A 534 5.57 19.44 3.44
N ARG A 535 6.53 19.68 2.54
CA ARG A 535 7.13 21.00 2.33
C ARG A 535 6.12 22.05 1.88
N ASP A 536 5.05 21.63 1.21
CA ASP A 536 4.00 22.49 0.69
C ASP A 536 2.81 22.64 1.66
N MET A 537 2.87 21.99 2.84
CA MET A 537 1.80 22.08 3.84
C MET A 537 1.93 23.37 4.65
N THR A 538 0.85 24.14 4.69
CA THR A 538 0.80 25.44 5.37
C THR A 538 0.02 25.40 6.68
N HIS A 539 -0.90 24.45 6.88
CA HIS A 539 -1.72 24.39 8.07
C HIS A 539 -1.00 23.69 9.23
N GLU A 540 -1.00 24.30 10.42
CA GLU A 540 -0.26 23.79 11.58
C GLU A 540 -0.73 22.39 12.03
N SER A 541 -2.04 22.11 12.04
CA SER A 541 -2.53 20.78 12.41
C SER A 541 -2.02 19.68 11.46
N GLN A 542 -2.01 19.96 10.16
CA GLN A 542 -1.46 19.06 9.14
C GLN A 542 0.04 18.85 9.33
N GLN A 543 0.79 19.92 9.59
CA GLN A 543 2.23 19.85 9.85
C GLN A 543 2.55 18.97 11.06
N THR A 544 1.82 19.13 12.17
CA THR A 544 1.98 18.33 13.39
C THR A 544 1.73 16.85 13.12
N VAL A 545 0.61 16.51 12.46
CA VAL A 545 0.27 15.12 12.12
C VAL A 545 1.36 14.49 11.24
N LEU A 546 1.89 15.23 10.26
CA LEU A 546 2.97 14.72 9.43
C LEU A 546 4.26 14.46 10.21
N LEU A 547 4.62 15.32 11.17
CA LEU A 547 5.78 15.08 12.04
C LEU A 547 5.60 13.85 12.93
N GLU A 548 4.39 13.61 13.44
CA GLU A 548 4.05 12.42 14.21
C GLU A 548 4.18 11.16 13.37
N ILE A 549 3.67 11.16 12.14
CA ILE A 549 3.80 10.04 11.21
C ILE A 549 5.28 9.77 10.88
N LEU A 550 6.07 10.80 10.60
CA LEU A 550 7.51 10.65 10.34
C LEU A 550 8.25 10.08 11.57
N GLY A 551 7.90 10.54 12.77
CA GLY A 551 8.41 9.97 14.02
C GLY A 551 8.01 8.52 14.24
N LYS A 552 6.77 8.16 13.91
CA LYS A 552 6.27 6.77 13.93
C LYS A 552 7.12 5.91 13.00
N ILE A 553 7.32 6.32 11.75
CA ILE A 553 8.15 5.60 10.75
C ILE A 553 9.56 5.33 11.30
N THR A 554 10.22 6.33 11.89
CA THR A 554 11.56 6.15 12.49
C THR A 554 11.52 5.15 13.65
N SER A 555 10.56 5.27 14.57
CA SER A 555 10.48 4.41 15.76
C SER A 555 10.01 2.98 15.49
N THR A 556 9.33 2.71 14.36
CA THR A 556 8.78 1.38 14.04
C THR A 556 9.53 0.64 12.96
N ILE A 557 10.18 1.35 12.01
CA ILE A 557 10.91 0.74 10.88
C ILE A 557 12.41 0.99 10.99
N GLY A 558 12.82 2.06 11.68
CA GLY A 558 14.21 2.45 11.82
C GLY A 558 14.75 3.31 10.66
N ILE A 559 13.89 3.83 9.79
CA ILE A 559 14.31 4.80 8.77
C ILE A 559 14.66 6.12 9.48
N ASN A 560 15.92 6.52 9.39
CA ASN A 560 16.37 7.78 9.97
C ASN A 560 15.82 8.98 9.18
N LEU A 561 14.98 9.79 9.83
CA LEU A 561 14.31 10.96 9.25
C LEU A 561 14.55 12.24 10.06
N GLU A 562 15.50 12.23 11.00
CA GLU A 562 15.61 13.33 11.98
C GLU A 562 16.01 14.64 11.30
N ARG A 563 16.96 14.58 10.36
CA ARG A 563 17.38 15.74 9.59
C ARG A 563 16.24 16.32 8.76
N GLU A 564 15.43 15.46 8.15
CA GLU A 564 14.30 15.88 7.33
C GLU A 564 13.19 16.50 8.18
N LYS A 565 12.92 15.94 9.36
CA LYS A 565 11.99 16.52 10.34
C LYS A 565 12.45 17.91 10.81
N GLU A 566 13.71 18.05 11.20
CA GLU A 566 14.30 19.33 11.59
C GLU A 566 14.22 20.36 10.45
N ALA A 567 14.50 19.94 9.21
CA ALA A 567 14.40 20.80 8.04
C ALA A 567 12.96 21.27 7.77
N LEU A 568 11.97 20.40 7.92
CA LEU A 568 10.55 20.75 7.79
C LEU A 568 10.12 21.73 8.89
N GLN A 569 10.49 21.47 10.14
CA GLN A 569 10.19 22.37 11.26
C GLN A 569 10.81 23.76 11.05
N SER A 570 12.07 23.82 10.62
CA SER A 570 12.76 25.07 10.30
C SER A 570 12.05 25.83 9.17
N LEU A 571 11.71 25.14 8.08
CA LEU A 571 10.98 25.70 6.95
C LEU A 571 9.64 26.32 7.36
N TRP A 572 8.84 25.58 8.12
CA TRP A 572 7.52 26.05 8.56
C TRP A 572 7.61 27.16 9.60
N SER A 573 8.63 27.14 10.47
CA SER A 573 8.85 28.22 11.43
C SER A 573 9.18 29.54 10.73
N THR A 574 10.02 29.49 9.69
CA THR A 574 10.41 30.69 8.91
C THR A 574 9.20 31.30 8.21
N ALA A 575 8.37 30.47 7.57
CA ALA A 575 7.16 30.94 6.89
C ALA A 575 6.18 31.68 7.81
N ARG A 576 6.09 31.28 9.09
CA ARG A 576 5.22 31.95 10.09
C ARG A 576 5.75 33.33 10.48
N TYR A 577 7.07 33.48 10.61
CA TYR A 577 7.66 34.78 10.96
C TYR A 577 7.56 35.80 9.82
N ASP A 578 7.64 35.36 8.56
CA ASP A 578 7.43 36.24 7.41
C ASP A 578 5.99 36.80 7.41
N ASP A 579 4.98 35.95 7.64
CA ASP A 579 3.57 36.36 7.74
C ASP A 579 3.30 37.34 8.92
N GLU A 580 3.88 37.09 10.10
CA GLU A 580 3.70 37.98 11.27
C GLU A 580 4.41 39.33 11.14
N SER A 581 5.46 39.41 10.33
CA SER A 581 6.19 40.66 10.07
C SER A 581 5.46 41.58 9.08
N GLU A 582 4.77 41.00 8.07
CA GLU A 582 3.96 41.76 7.13
C GLU A 582 2.69 42.36 7.77
N ASP A 583 2.12 41.67 8.77
CA ASP A 583 0.95 42.15 9.51
C ASP A 583 1.27 43.25 10.54
N GLN A 584 2.54 43.46 10.89
CA GLN A 584 2.98 44.53 11.81
C GLN A 584 3.35 45.84 11.10
N ASP A 585 3.54 45.80 9.78
CA ASP A 585 3.87 46.97 8.94
C ASP A 585 2.64 47.56 8.20
N MET A 586 1.43 47.05 8.46
CA MET A 586 0.14 47.65 8.07
C MET A 586 -0.58 48.30 9.26
#